data_AF-A0A401SKY7-F1
#
_entry.id   AF-A0A401SKY7-F1
#
_cell.length_a   1.000
_cell.length_b   1.000
_cell.length_c   1.000
_cell.angle_alpha   90.00
_cell.angle_beta   90.00
_cell.angle_gamma   90.00
#
_symmetry.space_group_name_H-M   'P 1'
#
loop_
_entity.id
_entity.type
_entity.pdbx_description
1 polymer ?
#
loop_
_entity_poly.entity_id
_entity_poly.type
_entity_poly.pdbx_seq_one_letter_code
_entity_poly.pdbx_strand_id
1 'polypeptide(L)'
;EHCDNMTEMQLCNIIMAFARLNYQPTIGEAFYAKIHEKLSSVLVEMEPFLLVDLVWSLCILQQVSPLYLSQVLDHHFFQRITGTQTQKSENYKLKLVHINATAQLECSDYNGPYLPTHCLDSWISGTRKNLSPLSSGVREMLQTAVGDQTKCRCGVNTTYGWVIDGEVVLDSENKPLVVQEYTAPHGPQSEGSKPLPFGAKRLAFVAREFPNYNSRSRDLLGRFAMARRHLLAAGFLVVDVPYYDWLELKSDWQKVAYLKDKMGKAIAEDMVQ
;
A
#
# COMPACT_ATOMS: atom_id res chain seq x y z
N GLU A 1 28.22 -6.71 16.44
CA GLU A 1 29.23 -5.71 16.86
C GLU A 1 28.62 -4.34 17.12
N HIS A 2 28.27 -3.51 16.13
CA HIS A 2 27.74 -2.16 16.43
C HIS A 2 26.35 -2.16 17.08
N CYS A 3 25.46 -3.09 16.71
CA CYS A 3 24.12 -3.20 17.30
C CYS A 3 24.17 -3.53 18.80
N ASP A 4 25.21 -4.22 19.27
CA ASP A 4 25.36 -4.61 20.68
C ASP A 4 25.51 -3.38 21.59
N ASN A 5 26.19 -2.35 21.09
CA ASN A 5 26.47 -1.10 21.80
C ASN A 5 25.35 -0.05 21.68
N MET A 6 24.25 -0.37 20.99
CA MET A 6 23.13 0.55 20.77
C MET A 6 21.99 0.31 21.75
N THR A 7 21.33 1.39 22.17
CA THR A 7 20.09 1.35 22.96
C THR A 7 18.91 0.88 22.11
N GLU A 8 17.81 0.40 22.71
CA GLU A 8 16.64 -0.03 21.92
C GLU A 8 16.07 1.13 21.09
N MET A 9 16.08 2.35 21.65
CA MET A 9 15.65 3.55 20.95
C MET A 9 16.51 3.85 19.71
N GLN A 10 17.83 3.67 19.79
CA GLN A 10 18.72 3.83 18.63
C GLN A 10 18.42 2.80 17.55
N LEU A 11 18.18 1.54 17.93
CA LEU A 11 17.80 0.48 17.00
C LEU A 11 16.46 0.78 16.31
N CYS A 12 15.44 1.20 17.07
CA CYS A 12 14.16 1.62 16.51
C CYS A 12 14.33 2.76 15.50
N ASN A 13 15.14 3.78 15.83
CA ASN A 13 15.41 4.90 14.93
C ASN A 13 16.08 4.48 13.62
N ILE A 14 17.01 3.53 13.67
CA ILE A 14 17.66 2.97 12.48
C ILE A 14 16.63 2.25 11.60
N ILE A 15 15.81 1.38 12.19
CA ILE A 15 14.76 0.65 11.47
C ILE A 15 13.76 1.60 10.82
N MET A 16 13.32 2.62 11.54
CA MET A 16 12.42 3.66 11.00
C MET A 16 13.07 4.44 9.86
N ALA A 17 14.36 4.75 9.95
CA ALA A 17 15.10 5.43 8.88
C ALA A 17 15.23 4.55 7.63
N PHE A 18 15.56 3.26 7.80
CA PHE A 18 15.65 2.29 6.71
C PHE A 18 14.30 2.14 6.01
N ALA A 19 13.22 1.95 6.78
CA ALA A 19 11.88 1.86 6.24
C ALA A 19 11.47 3.12 5.48
N ARG A 20 11.75 4.32 6.02
CA ARG A 20 11.45 5.57 5.33
C ARG A 20 12.11 5.63 3.96
N LEU A 21 13.38 5.24 3.86
CA LEU A 21 14.17 5.29 2.64
C LEU A 21 14.00 4.08 1.73
N ASN A 22 13.17 3.10 2.11
CA ASN A 22 13.10 1.79 1.45
C ASN A 22 14.47 1.09 1.33
N TYR A 23 15.32 1.28 2.33
CA TYR A 23 16.69 0.78 2.31
C TYR A 23 16.80 -0.57 2.99
N GLN A 24 17.42 -1.53 2.31
CA GLN A 24 17.81 -2.82 2.86
C GLN A 24 19.32 -2.83 3.10
N PRO A 25 19.79 -3.15 4.32
CA PRO A 25 21.23 -3.23 4.59
C PRO A 25 21.86 -4.42 3.90
N THR A 26 23.12 -4.29 3.48
CA THR A 26 23.87 -5.34 2.77
C THR A 26 23.97 -6.65 3.56
N ILE A 27 24.02 -6.56 4.90
CA ILE A 27 24.02 -7.70 5.83
C ILE A 27 22.63 -7.92 6.44
N GLY A 28 21.59 -7.88 5.61
CA GLY A 28 20.17 -7.94 5.98
C GLY A 28 19.82 -8.99 7.03
N GLU A 29 20.01 -10.27 6.70
CA GLU A 29 19.62 -11.38 7.58
C GLU A 29 20.25 -11.29 8.98
N ALA A 30 21.57 -11.11 9.06
CA ALA A 30 22.28 -11.00 10.32
C ALA A 30 21.87 -9.74 11.11
N PHE A 31 21.63 -8.63 10.41
CA PHE A 31 21.18 -7.39 11.02
C PHE A 31 19.78 -7.55 11.63
N TYR A 32 18.81 -8.04 10.87
CA TYR A 32 17.43 -8.19 11.35
C TYR A 32 17.30 -9.27 12.42
N ALA A 33 18.04 -10.39 12.33
CA ALA A 33 18.12 -11.38 13.39
C ALA A 33 18.54 -10.73 14.73
N LYS A 34 19.56 -9.87 14.70
CA LYS A 34 20.03 -9.17 15.90
C LYS A 34 19.03 -8.12 16.40
N ILE A 35 18.33 -7.45 15.50
CA ILE A 35 17.26 -6.51 15.85
C ILE A 35 16.13 -7.25 16.58
N HIS A 36 15.71 -8.41 16.07
CA HIS A 36 14.70 -9.23 16.71
C HIS A 36 15.13 -9.72 18.08
N GLU A 37 16.36 -10.24 18.21
CA GLU A 37 16.95 -10.67 19.49
C GLU A 37 16.89 -9.56 20.55
N LYS A 38 17.27 -8.33 20.19
CA LYS A 38 17.32 -7.21 21.14
C LYS A 38 15.96 -6.57 21.43
N LEU A 39 15.06 -6.52 20.45
CA LEU A 39 13.79 -5.80 20.61
C LEU A 39 12.64 -6.69 21.09
N SER A 40 12.67 -8.01 20.87
CA SER A 40 11.55 -8.90 21.22
C SER A 40 11.24 -8.92 22.71
N SER A 41 12.25 -8.80 23.57
CA SER A 41 12.09 -8.84 25.03
C SER A 41 11.43 -7.58 25.62
N VAL A 42 11.47 -6.45 24.90
CA VAL A 42 10.99 -5.15 25.40
C VAL A 42 9.69 -4.69 24.72
N LEU A 43 9.10 -5.49 23.84
CA LEU A 43 7.92 -5.07 23.05
C LEU A 43 6.73 -4.67 23.91
N VAL A 44 6.50 -5.38 25.01
CA VAL A 44 5.34 -5.13 25.89
C VAL A 44 5.48 -3.82 26.66
N GLU A 45 6.72 -3.47 27.03
CA GLU A 45 7.05 -2.27 27.80
C GLU A 45 7.26 -1.04 26.93
N MET A 46 7.40 -1.23 25.60
CA MET A 46 7.63 -0.15 24.66
C MET A 46 6.46 0.84 24.64
N GLU A 47 6.80 2.12 24.51
CA GLU A 47 5.82 3.19 24.33
C GLU A 47 4.89 2.85 23.14
N PRO A 48 3.55 2.89 23.31
CA PRO A 48 2.62 2.36 22.31
C PRO A 48 2.76 2.97 20.91
N PHE A 49 2.97 4.28 20.77
CA PHE A 49 3.13 4.92 19.47
C PHE A 49 4.45 4.50 18.81
N LEU A 50 5.54 4.44 19.56
CA LEU A 50 6.83 3.93 19.09
C LEU A 50 6.73 2.48 18.61
N LEU A 51 5.99 1.63 19.32
CA LEU A 51 5.80 0.23 18.90
C LEU A 51 5.07 0.16 17.56
N VAL A 52 3.99 0.93 17.35
CA VAL A 52 3.31 0.96 16.03
C VAL A 52 4.26 1.45 14.95
N ASP A 53 5.10 2.45 15.22
CA ASP A 53 6.08 2.96 14.26
C ASP A 53 7.14 1.93 13.88
N LEU A 54 7.63 1.17 14.87
CA LEU A 54 8.56 0.06 14.67
C LEU A 54 7.92 -1.05 13.83
N VAL A 55 6.74 -1.54 14.23
CA VAL A 55 6.06 -2.65 13.53
C VAL A 55 5.72 -2.25 12.09
N TRP A 56 5.19 -1.04 11.89
CA TRP A 56 4.92 -0.51 10.55
C TRP A 56 6.18 -0.40 9.70
N SER A 57 7.32 -0.04 10.30
CA SER A 57 8.62 0.02 9.62
C SER A 57 9.13 -1.38 9.24
N LEU A 58 8.95 -2.37 10.11
CA LEU A 58 9.28 -3.77 9.81
C LEU A 58 8.37 -4.34 8.70
N CYS A 59 7.08 -3.97 8.65
CA CYS A 59 6.18 -4.30 7.54
C CYS A 59 6.71 -3.74 6.20
N ILE A 60 7.14 -2.47 6.19
CA ILE A 60 7.73 -1.84 5.00
C ILE A 60 8.96 -2.64 4.52
N LEU A 61 9.82 -3.01 5.46
CA LEU A 61 11.07 -3.72 5.19
C LEU A 61 10.89 -5.22 4.92
N GLN A 62 9.67 -5.76 5.05
CA GLN A 62 9.39 -7.20 4.95
C GLN A 62 10.19 -8.03 5.97
N GLN A 63 10.32 -7.50 7.19
CA GLN A 63 11.05 -8.13 8.31
C GLN A 63 10.18 -8.21 9.57
N VAL A 64 8.86 -8.11 9.43
CA VAL A 64 7.94 -8.24 10.56
C VAL A 64 7.74 -9.72 10.87
N SER A 65 7.70 -10.08 12.15
CA SER A 65 7.32 -11.43 12.58
C SER A 65 5.90 -11.46 13.15
N PRO A 66 5.24 -12.63 13.20
CA PRO A 66 3.90 -12.79 13.77
C PRO A 66 3.74 -12.20 15.17
N LEU A 67 4.79 -12.26 16.01
CA LEU A 67 4.79 -11.71 17.36
C LEU A 67 4.52 -10.19 17.39
N TYR A 68 5.17 -9.45 16.50
CA TYR A 68 5.00 -8.00 16.40
C TYR A 68 3.60 -7.63 15.92
N LEU A 69 3.09 -8.35 14.92
CA LEU A 69 1.75 -8.16 14.38
C LEU A 69 0.70 -8.40 15.46
N SER A 70 0.78 -9.53 16.18
CA SER A 70 -0.18 -9.87 17.23
C SER A 70 -0.23 -8.84 18.35
N GLN A 71 0.92 -8.25 18.69
CA GLN A 71 1.01 -7.27 19.76
C GLN A 71 0.26 -5.97 19.42
N VAL A 72 0.36 -5.49 18.17
CA VAL A 72 -0.24 -4.20 17.77
C VAL A 72 -1.65 -4.33 17.20
N LEU A 73 -2.02 -5.51 16.70
CA LEU A 73 -3.37 -5.82 16.21
C LEU A 73 -4.30 -6.32 17.32
N ASP A 74 -3.79 -6.54 18.53
CA ASP A 74 -4.62 -6.81 19.70
C ASP A 74 -5.60 -5.66 19.99
N HIS A 75 -6.82 -6.03 20.35
CA HIS A 75 -7.92 -5.08 20.57
C HIS A 75 -7.63 -4.07 21.67
N HIS A 76 -7.10 -4.55 22.81
CA HIS A 76 -6.76 -3.67 23.92
C HIS A 76 -5.58 -2.77 23.56
N PHE A 77 -4.61 -3.28 22.78
CA PHE A 77 -3.50 -2.47 22.32
C PHE A 77 -3.96 -1.30 21.45
N PHE A 78 -4.64 -1.57 20.32
CA PHE A 78 -4.92 -0.51 19.36
C PHE A 78 -5.93 0.51 19.89
N GLN A 79 -6.84 0.13 20.79
CA GLN A 79 -7.75 1.08 21.43
C GLN A 79 -7.03 2.18 22.21
N ARG A 80 -5.86 1.89 22.81
CA ARG A 80 -5.03 2.90 23.49
C ARG A 80 -4.50 3.96 22.52
N ILE A 81 -4.27 3.58 21.27
CA ILE A 81 -3.78 4.45 20.19
C ILE A 81 -4.94 5.25 19.58
N THR A 82 -6.05 4.57 19.29
CA THR A 82 -7.15 5.13 18.47
C THR A 82 -8.27 5.76 19.28
N GLY A 83 -8.29 5.60 20.61
CA GLY A 83 -9.30 6.16 21.50
C GLY A 83 -9.27 7.69 21.63
N THR A 84 -8.18 8.34 21.19
CA THR A 84 -8.09 9.81 21.12
C THR A 84 -8.50 10.30 19.74
N GLN A 85 -9.23 11.42 19.65
CA GLN A 85 -9.68 11.98 18.36
C GLN A 85 -8.77 13.15 17.94
N THR A 86 -7.55 12.83 17.52
CA THR A 86 -6.50 13.81 17.17
C THR A 86 -5.94 13.55 15.78
N GLN A 87 -5.31 14.54 15.14
CA GLN A 87 -4.62 14.30 13.86
C GLN A 87 -3.52 13.24 13.97
N LYS A 88 -2.87 13.15 15.16
CA LYS A 88 -1.92 12.08 15.47
C LYS A 88 -2.62 10.73 15.38
N SER A 89 -3.78 10.56 16.01
CA SER A 89 -4.48 9.26 16.00
C SER A 89 -4.94 8.83 14.61
N GLU A 90 -5.33 9.75 13.71
CA GLU A 90 -5.64 9.41 12.31
C GLU A 90 -4.43 8.81 11.55
N ASN A 91 -3.24 9.37 11.76
CA ASN A 91 -2.02 8.81 11.14
C ASN A 91 -1.72 7.40 11.65
N TYR A 92 -1.94 7.14 12.94
CA TYR A 92 -1.70 5.82 13.53
C TYR A 92 -2.79 4.80 13.19
N LYS A 93 -4.06 5.21 13.06
CA LYS A 93 -5.12 4.37 12.49
C LYS A 93 -4.72 3.86 11.12
N LEU A 94 -4.22 4.74 10.25
CA LEU A 94 -3.78 4.34 8.92
C LEU A 94 -2.54 3.42 8.94
N LYS A 95 -1.59 3.62 9.87
CA LYS A 95 -0.47 2.68 10.07
C LYS A 95 -0.96 1.30 10.49
N LEU A 96 -1.92 1.24 11.43
CA LEU A 96 -2.54 -0.01 11.87
C LEU A 96 -3.27 -0.71 10.71
N VAL A 97 -3.97 0.03 9.85
CA VAL A 97 -4.60 -0.53 8.64
C VAL A 97 -3.54 -1.15 7.71
N HIS A 98 -2.42 -0.48 7.50
CA HIS A 98 -1.33 -1.06 6.69
C HIS A 98 -0.72 -2.30 7.36
N ILE A 99 -0.50 -2.28 8.69
CA ILE A 99 0.01 -3.45 9.42
C ILE A 99 -0.96 -4.63 9.26
N ASN A 100 -2.26 -4.38 9.41
CA ASN A 100 -3.30 -5.38 9.18
C ASN A 100 -3.27 -5.92 7.74
N ALA A 101 -3.06 -5.06 6.75
CA ALA A 101 -2.90 -5.48 5.36
C ALA A 101 -1.67 -6.37 5.16
N THR A 102 -0.53 -6.06 5.79
CA THR A 102 0.66 -6.94 5.77
C THR A 102 0.34 -8.31 6.38
N ALA A 103 -0.33 -8.34 7.53
CA ALA A 103 -0.74 -9.59 8.18
C ALA A 103 -1.63 -10.45 7.26
N GLN A 104 -2.58 -9.83 6.55
CA GLN A 104 -3.52 -10.52 5.67
C GLN A 104 -2.91 -10.99 4.35
N LEU A 105 -1.99 -10.21 3.77
CA LEU A 105 -1.55 -10.37 2.40
C LEU A 105 -0.15 -11.00 2.27
N GLU A 106 0.69 -10.85 3.29
CA GLU A 106 2.13 -11.15 3.19
C GLU A 106 2.63 -12.16 4.24
N CYS A 107 1.83 -12.45 5.26
CA CYS A 107 2.19 -13.36 6.35
C CYS A 107 1.24 -14.56 6.39
N SER A 108 1.52 -15.60 5.59
CA SER A 108 0.69 -16.81 5.52
C SER A 108 0.68 -17.65 6.80
N ASP A 109 1.67 -17.46 7.68
CA ASP A 109 1.83 -18.14 8.97
C ASP A 109 1.21 -17.36 10.15
N TYR A 110 0.65 -16.18 9.90
CA TYR A 110 0.05 -15.35 10.94
C TYR A 110 -1.32 -15.88 11.38
N ASN A 111 -1.43 -16.23 12.67
CA ASN A 111 -2.64 -16.77 13.29
C ASN A 111 -3.20 -15.88 14.41
N GLY A 112 -2.72 -14.63 14.51
CA GLY A 112 -3.14 -13.68 15.54
C GLY A 112 -4.40 -12.89 15.17
N PRO A 113 -4.75 -11.87 15.98
CA PRO A 113 -5.91 -11.01 15.73
C PRO A 113 -5.72 -10.13 14.48
N TYR A 114 -6.83 -9.75 13.86
CA TYR A 114 -6.91 -8.76 12.79
C TYR A 114 -7.73 -7.55 13.25
N LEU A 115 -7.58 -6.42 12.57
CA LEU A 115 -8.47 -5.28 12.78
C LEU A 115 -9.92 -5.66 12.39
N PRO A 116 -10.91 -5.36 13.23
CA PRO A 116 -12.31 -5.56 12.88
C PRO A 116 -12.73 -4.73 11.66
N THR A 117 -13.64 -5.26 10.82
CA THR A 117 -14.12 -4.59 9.60
C THR A 117 -14.68 -3.19 9.87
N HIS A 118 -15.42 -2.99 10.96
CA HIS A 118 -15.97 -1.68 11.33
C HIS A 118 -14.88 -0.62 11.61
N CYS A 119 -13.69 -1.03 12.05
CA CYS A 119 -12.54 -0.12 12.20
C CYS A 119 -12.04 0.31 10.82
N LEU A 120 -11.91 -0.63 9.88
CA LEU A 120 -11.48 -0.34 8.51
C LEU A 120 -12.44 0.64 7.83
N ASP A 121 -13.75 0.38 7.91
CA ASP A 121 -14.78 1.23 7.31
C ASP A 121 -14.72 2.67 7.86
N SER A 122 -14.56 2.81 9.18
CA SER A 122 -14.49 4.11 9.83
C SER A 122 -13.19 4.86 9.52
N TRP A 123 -12.04 4.19 9.57
CA TRP A 123 -10.73 4.82 9.51
C TRP A 123 -10.29 5.15 8.09
N ILE A 124 -10.78 4.42 7.09
CA ILE A 124 -10.44 4.63 5.68
C ILE A 124 -11.34 5.70 5.05
N SER A 125 -12.59 5.80 5.50
CA SER A 125 -13.57 6.77 4.96
C SER A 125 -13.22 8.24 5.27
N GLY A 126 -12.35 8.49 6.26
CA GLY A 126 -11.98 9.85 6.70
C GLY A 126 -10.93 10.56 5.86
N THR A 127 -10.16 9.86 5.02
CA THR A 127 -9.02 10.45 4.28
C THR A 127 -9.42 11.08 2.95
N ARG A 128 -10.31 12.09 2.97
CA ARG A 128 -10.52 12.95 1.78
C ARG A 128 -9.38 13.96 1.67
N LYS A 129 -8.31 13.58 0.96
CA LYS A 129 -7.29 14.54 0.53
C LYS A 129 -7.75 15.24 -0.76
N ASN A 130 -7.41 16.52 -0.89
CA ASN A 130 -7.55 17.21 -2.16
C ASN A 130 -6.78 16.45 -3.24
N LEU A 131 -7.42 16.24 -4.39
CA LEU A 131 -6.78 15.57 -5.52
C LEU A 131 -5.61 16.43 -6.02
N SER A 132 -4.45 15.80 -6.19
CA SER A 132 -3.32 16.45 -6.86
C SER A 132 -3.66 16.68 -8.34
N PRO A 133 -2.90 17.56 -9.03
CA PRO A 133 -3.00 17.71 -10.48
C PRO A 133 -2.68 16.40 -11.22
N LEU A 134 -1.73 15.60 -10.71
CA LEU A 134 -1.37 14.31 -11.29
C LEU A 134 -2.52 13.31 -11.16
N SER A 135 -3.03 13.07 -9.95
CA SER A 135 -4.18 12.16 -9.72
C SER A 135 -5.41 12.59 -10.53
N SER A 136 -5.73 13.88 -10.55
CA SER A 136 -6.85 14.40 -11.35
C SER A 136 -6.65 14.11 -12.84
N GLY A 137 -5.47 14.41 -13.36
CA GLY A 137 -5.14 14.16 -14.77
C GLY A 137 -5.14 12.67 -15.12
N VAL A 138 -4.63 11.80 -14.25
CA VAL A 138 -4.66 10.34 -14.47
C VAL A 138 -6.10 9.85 -14.55
N ARG A 139 -6.98 10.26 -13.62
CA ARG A 139 -8.39 9.86 -13.59
C ARG A 139 -9.13 10.28 -14.85
N GLU A 140 -8.94 11.52 -15.28
CA GLU A 140 -9.59 12.07 -16.47
C GLU A 140 -9.12 11.38 -17.75
N MET A 141 -7.80 11.24 -17.92
CA MET A 141 -7.23 10.65 -19.13
C MET A 141 -7.47 9.15 -19.20
N LEU A 142 -7.56 8.46 -18.05
CA LEU A 142 -7.87 7.04 -18.01
C LEU A 142 -9.28 6.76 -18.54
N GLN A 143 -10.27 7.56 -18.16
CA GLN A 143 -11.64 7.45 -18.68
C GLN A 143 -11.67 7.56 -20.21
N THR A 144 -10.92 8.52 -20.76
CA THR A 144 -10.75 8.67 -22.21
C THR A 144 -9.99 7.49 -22.83
N ALA A 145 -9.00 6.94 -22.13
CA ALA A 145 -8.20 5.82 -22.62
C ALA A 145 -9.01 4.51 -22.74
N VAL A 146 -9.90 4.24 -21.78
CA VAL A 146 -10.80 3.06 -21.82
C VAL A 146 -12.03 3.27 -22.71
N GLY A 147 -12.30 4.51 -23.12
CA GLY A 147 -13.33 4.91 -24.07
C GLY A 147 -14.75 5.01 -23.50
N ASP A 148 -14.97 4.58 -22.25
CA ASP A 148 -16.26 4.58 -21.57
C ASP A 148 -16.04 4.65 -20.06
N GLN A 149 -16.72 5.59 -19.39
CA GLN A 149 -16.60 5.79 -17.94
C GLN A 149 -17.07 4.57 -17.13
N THR A 150 -17.97 3.76 -17.67
CA THR A 150 -18.42 2.52 -17.03
C THR A 150 -17.33 1.44 -17.01
N LYS A 151 -16.23 1.62 -17.76
CA LYS A 151 -15.12 0.66 -17.82
C LYS A 151 -14.00 0.97 -16.83
N CYS A 152 -14.17 1.99 -15.99
CA CYS A 152 -13.22 2.31 -14.93
C CYS A 152 -13.89 2.84 -13.65
N ARG A 153 -13.31 2.55 -12.49
CA ARG A 153 -13.64 3.24 -11.22
C ARG A 153 -12.48 4.17 -10.89
N CYS A 154 -12.77 5.40 -10.50
CA CYS A 154 -11.74 6.38 -10.15
C CYS A 154 -11.75 6.66 -8.65
N GLY A 155 -10.57 6.75 -8.04
CA GLY A 155 -10.43 7.09 -6.62
C GLY A 155 -10.95 6.04 -5.66
N VAL A 156 -10.63 4.78 -5.94
CA VAL A 156 -11.06 3.64 -5.12
C VAL A 156 -10.23 3.61 -3.84
N ASN A 157 -10.90 3.72 -2.69
CA ASN A 157 -10.28 3.45 -1.39
C ASN A 157 -10.31 1.94 -1.14
N THR A 158 -9.16 1.35 -0.86
CA THR A 158 -9.04 -0.07 -0.54
C THR A 158 -9.17 -0.31 0.97
N THR A 159 -9.66 -1.47 1.37
CA THR A 159 -9.67 -1.97 2.77
C THR A 159 -8.26 -2.08 3.37
N TYR A 160 -7.23 -2.03 2.52
CA TYR A 160 -5.81 -2.05 2.89
C TYR A 160 -5.24 -0.65 3.20
N GLY A 161 -6.06 0.41 3.15
CA GLY A 161 -5.64 1.78 3.47
C GLY A 161 -4.96 2.52 2.32
N TRP A 162 -4.98 1.95 1.11
CA TRP A 162 -4.44 2.58 -0.10
C TRP A 162 -5.54 3.15 -0.97
N VAL A 163 -5.20 4.21 -1.71
CA VAL A 163 -6.08 4.78 -2.73
C VAL A 163 -5.53 4.42 -4.11
N ILE A 164 -6.40 3.92 -4.97
CA ILE A 164 -6.12 3.66 -6.38
C ILE A 164 -6.75 4.80 -7.19
N ASP A 165 -5.98 5.41 -8.09
CA ASP A 165 -6.48 6.51 -8.91
C ASP A 165 -7.47 6.02 -9.95
N GLY A 166 -7.20 4.85 -10.54
CA GLY A 166 -8.08 4.21 -11.50
C GLY A 166 -8.04 2.69 -11.43
N GLU A 167 -9.21 2.07 -11.46
CA GLU A 167 -9.38 0.63 -11.53
C GLU A 167 -9.98 0.27 -12.90
N VAL A 168 -9.39 -0.72 -13.58
CA VAL A 168 -9.88 -1.24 -14.86
C VAL A 168 -9.88 -2.76 -14.82
N VAL A 169 -10.92 -3.40 -15.34
CA VAL A 169 -10.96 -4.85 -15.54
C VAL A 169 -10.86 -5.14 -17.02
N LEU A 170 -9.94 -6.02 -17.40
CA LEU A 170 -9.77 -6.50 -18.76
C LEU A 170 -10.17 -7.97 -18.85
N ASP A 171 -10.83 -8.37 -19.93
CA ASP A 171 -11.05 -9.79 -20.23
C ASP A 171 -9.75 -10.50 -20.67
N SER A 172 -9.88 -11.78 -21.00
CA SER A 172 -8.77 -12.61 -21.49
C SER A 172 -8.18 -12.14 -22.83
N GLU A 173 -8.88 -11.27 -23.57
CA GLU A 173 -8.42 -10.65 -24.82
C GLU A 173 -7.90 -9.22 -24.60
N ASN A 174 -7.70 -8.82 -23.34
CA ASN A 174 -7.28 -7.48 -22.91
C ASN A 174 -8.26 -6.35 -23.27
N LYS A 175 -9.55 -6.65 -23.46
CA LYS A 175 -10.59 -5.63 -23.71
C LYS A 175 -11.19 -5.14 -22.39
N PRO A 176 -11.35 -3.82 -22.20
CA PRO A 176 -11.94 -3.31 -20.96
C PRO A 176 -13.42 -3.65 -20.81
N LEU A 177 -13.77 -4.14 -19.62
CA LEU A 177 -15.11 -4.55 -19.22
C LEU A 177 -15.79 -3.48 -18.37
N VAL A 178 -17.12 -3.54 -18.27
CA VAL A 178 -17.91 -2.68 -17.38
C VAL A 178 -17.59 -3.03 -15.92
N VAL A 179 -16.73 -2.24 -15.29
CA VAL A 179 -16.08 -2.61 -14.03
C VAL A 179 -17.07 -2.71 -12.87
N GLN A 180 -18.17 -1.93 -12.90
CA GLN A 180 -19.16 -1.92 -11.83
C GLN A 180 -19.93 -3.25 -11.71
N GLU A 181 -19.97 -4.07 -12.75
CA GLU A 181 -20.64 -5.36 -12.70
C GLU A 181 -19.89 -6.41 -11.87
N TYR A 182 -18.57 -6.23 -11.71
CA TYR A 182 -17.67 -7.24 -11.13
C TYR A 182 -17.33 -6.94 -9.67
N THR A 183 -17.30 -8.01 -8.87
CA THR A 183 -16.98 -7.97 -7.44
C THR A 183 -15.62 -7.31 -7.18
N ALA A 184 -15.60 -6.32 -6.30
CA ALA A 184 -14.40 -5.63 -5.83
C ALA A 184 -14.16 -5.89 -4.33
N PRO A 185 -13.58 -7.05 -3.96
CA PRO A 185 -13.43 -7.45 -2.56
C PRO A 185 -12.47 -6.56 -1.76
N HIS A 186 -11.66 -5.76 -2.46
CA HIS A 186 -10.74 -4.79 -1.87
C HIS A 186 -11.43 -3.48 -1.47
N GLY A 187 -12.69 -3.24 -1.85
CA GLY A 187 -13.43 -2.04 -1.45
C GLY A 187 -14.12 -2.24 -0.08
N PRO A 188 -14.27 -1.18 0.75
CA PRO A 188 -14.97 -1.27 2.04
C PRO A 188 -16.43 -1.69 1.87
N GLN A 189 -17.04 -1.34 0.73
CA GLN A 189 -18.30 -1.91 0.28
C GLN A 189 -18.02 -2.59 -1.05
N SER A 190 -18.06 -3.94 -1.07
CA SER A 190 -17.84 -4.69 -2.30
C SER A 190 -18.92 -4.34 -3.31
N GLU A 191 -18.54 -3.57 -4.33
CA GLU A 191 -19.38 -3.28 -5.47
C GLU A 191 -19.39 -4.44 -6.46
N GLY A 192 -20.49 -4.57 -7.22
CA GLY A 192 -20.66 -5.60 -8.25
C GLY A 192 -21.13 -6.95 -7.70
N SER A 193 -21.75 -7.75 -8.57
CA SER A 193 -22.34 -9.04 -8.21
C SER A 193 -21.73 -10.22 -8.98
N LYS A 194 -21.06 -9.96 -10.10
CA LYS A 194 -20.45 -11.00 -10.93
C LYS A 194 -19.02 -11.27 -10.48
N PRO A 195 -18.59 -12.54 -10.38
CA PRO A 195 -17.18 -12.84 -10.19
C PRO A 195 -16.38 -12.37 -11.42
N LEU A 196 -15.08 -12.13 -11.23
CA LEU A 196 -14.16 -11.87 -12.35
C LEU A 196 -14.21 -13.04 -13.35
N PRO A 197 -14.35 -12.78 -14.67
CA PRO A 197 -14.32 -13.82 -15.69
C PRO A 197 -12.98 -14.57 -15.66
N PHE A 198 -12.99 -15.83 -16.11
CA PHE A 198 -11.76 -16.61 -16.22
C PHE A 198 -10.75 -15.92 -17.15
N GLY A 199 -9.51 -15.79 -16.69
CA GLY A 199 -8.44 -15.11 -17.43
C GLY A 199 -8.54 -13.57 -17.43
N ALA A 200 -9.55 -12.99 -16.76
CA ALA A 200 -9.64 -11.54 -16.62
C ALA A 200 -8.58 -11.00 -15.65
N LYS A 201 -8.10 -9.80 -15.93
CA LYS A 201 -7.09 -9.10 -15.13
C LYS A 201 -7.68 -7.82 -14.55
N ARG A 202 -7.36 -7.52 -13.29
CA ARG A 202 -7.78 -6.29 -12.61
C ARG A 202 -6.58 -5.37 -12.43
N LEU A 203 -6.61 -4.20 -13.07
CA LEU A 203 -5.52 -3.25 -13.07
C LEU A 203 -5.77 -2.14 -12.05
N ALA A 204 -4.71 -1.75 -11.34
CA ALA A 204 -4.70 -0.60 -10.44
C ALA A 204 -3.75 0.47 -10.96
N PHE A 205 -4.28 1.55 -11.52
CA PHE A 205 -3.53 2.75 -11.88
C PHE A 205 -3.25 3.57 -10.63
N VAL A 206 -1.98 3.84 -10.37
CA VAL A 206 -1.57 4.63 -9.21
C VAL A 206 -0.64 5.76 -9.60
N ALA A 207 -1.09 6.99 -9.35
CA ALA A 207 -0.28 8.19 -9.45
C ALA A 207 0.83 8.15 -8.39
N ARG A 208 2.07 8.22 -8.86
CA ARG A 208 3.25 8.31 -7.98
C ARG A 208 3.72 9.75 -7.97
N GLU A 209 3.28 10.48 -6.97
CA GLU A 209 3.60 11.90 -6.76
C GLU A 209 5.10 12.13 -6.54
N PHE A 210 5.57 13.35 -6.80
CA PHE A 210 6.97 13.73 -6.54
C PHE A 210 7.44 13.39 -5.10
N PRO A 211 6.67 13.65 -4.02
CA PRO A 211 7.09 13.31 -2.66
C PRO A 211 7.11 11.80 -2.37
N ASN A 212 6.71 10.95 -3.32
CA ASN A 212 6.74 9.51 -3.16
C ASN A 212 8.11 8.91 -3.43
N TYR A 213 9.04 9.70 -3.98
CA TYR A 213 10.37 9.27 -4.37
C TYR A 213 11.45 9.74 -3.40
N ASN A 214 12.59 9.05 -3.45
CA ASN A 214 13.82 9.56 -2.86
C ASN A 214 14.23 10.88 -3.54
N SER A 215 14.92 11.77 -2.83
CA SER A 215 15.36 13.05 -3.38
C SER A 215 16.47 12.92 -4.42
N ARG A 216 17.24 11.83 -4.40
CA ARG A 216 18.40 11.61 -5.29
C ARG A 216 18.24 10.44 -6.27
N SER A 217 17.15 9.70 -6.19
CA SER A 217 16.83 8.61 -7.12
C SER A 217 15.35 8.62 -7.47
N ARG A 218 14.96 7.92 -8.55
CA ARG A 218 13.54 7.71 -8.90
C ARG A 218 12.96 6.48 -8.19
N ASP A 219 13.56 6.06 -7.08
CA ASP A 219 13.08 4.93 -6.27
C ASP A 219 12.00 5.40 -5.30
N LEU A 220 10.99 4.56 -5.11
CA LEU A 220 9.91 4.83 -4.17
C LEU A 220 10.38 4.77 -2.71
N LEU A 221 9.92 5.72 -1.89
CA LEU A 221 10.05 5.64 -0.43
C LEU A 221 9.26 4.44 0.10
N GLY A 222 9.67 3.90 1.25
CA GLY A 222 9.27 2.55 1.65
C GLY A 222 7.77 2.39 1.88
N ARG A 223 7.07 3.44 2.31
CA ARG A 223 5.61 3.43 2.38
C ARG A 223 4.95 3.12 1.01
N PHE A 224 5.46 3.72 -0.06
CA PHE A 224 4.89 3.56 -1.41
C PHE A 224 5.35 2.27 -2.07
N ALA A 225 6.56 1.80 -1.73
CA ALA A 225 7.00 0.44 -2.08
C ALA A 225 6.08 -0.62 -1.42
N MET A 226 5.76 -0.47 -0.13
CA MET A 226 4.80 -1.33 0.56
C MET A 226 3.39 -1.24 -0.05
N ALA A 227 2.93 -0.03 -0.43
CA ALA A 227 1.66 0.13 -1.11
C ALA A 227 1.60 -0.69 -2.42
N ARG A 228 2.67 -0.65 -3.22
CA ARG A 228 2.78 -1.45 -4.44
C ARG A 228 2.72 -2.96 -4.13
N ARG A 229 3.45 -3.42 -3.11
CA ARG A 229 3.44 -4.85 -2.69
C ARG A 229 2.06 -5.30 -2.24
N HIS A 230 1.37 -4.53 -1.40
CA HIS A 230 0.01 -4.88 -0.94
C HIS A 230 -0.98 -4.94 -2.10
N LEU A 231 -0.90 -4.02 -3.07
CA LEU A 231 -1.79 -4.06 -4.24
C LEU A 231 -1.52 -5.31 -5.11
N LEU A 232 -0.26 -5.66 -5.32
CA LEU A 232 0.10 -6.90 -6.04
C LEU A 232 -0.43 -8.13 -5.30
N ALA A 233 -0.19 -8.22 -3.99
CA ALA A 233 -0.65 -9.33 -3.15
C ALA A 233 -2.19 -9.43 -3.07
N ALA A 234 -2.90 -8.31 -3.23
CA ALA A 234 -4.36 -8.27 -3.34
C ALA A 234 -4.90 -8.68 -4.73
N GLY A 235 -4.03 -9.13 -5.65
CA GLY A 235 -4.40 -9.63 -6.97
C GLY A 235 -4.57 -8.54 -8.03
N PHE A 236 -4.05 -7.33 -7.80
CA PHE A 236 -4.00 -6.30 -8.84
C PHE A 236 -2.76 -6.44 -9.71
N LEU A 237 -2.94 -6.14 -10.99
CA LEU A 237 -1.86 -5.74 -11.86
C LEU A 237 -1.61 -4.23 -11.71
N VAL A 238 -0.53 -3.86 -11.04
CA VAL A 238 -0.27 -2.45 -10.69
C VAL A 238 0.35 -1.70 -11.87
N VAL A 239 -0.29 -0.61 -12.29
CA VAL A 239 0.19 0.32 -13.31
C VAL A 239 0.65 1.61 -12.64
N ASP A 240 1.96 1.72 -12.43
CA ASP A 240 2.56 2.92 -11.87
C ASP A 240 2.56 4.07 -12.90
N VAL A 241 2.07 5.24 -12.49
CA VAL A 241 2.15 6.49 -13.27
C VAL A 241 3.08 7.48 -12.55
N PRO A 242 4.39 7.48 -12.88
CA PRO A 242 5.36 8.40 -12.30
C PRO A 242 5.07 9.87 -12.60
N TYR A 243 5.20 10.72 -11.58
CA TYR A 243 5.17 12.18 -11.73
C TYR A 243 6.11 12.69 -12.81
N TYR A 244 7.35 12.18 -12.86
CA TYR A 244 8.37 12.63 -13.81
C TYR A 244 7.96 12.35 -15.26
N ASP A 245 7.49 11.13 -15.55
CA ASP A 245 7.00 10.76 -16.87
C ASP A 245 5.77 11.61 -17.25
N TRP A 246 4.83 11.80 -16.32
CA TRP A 246 3.59 12.54 -16.57
C TRP A 246 3.83 14.03 -16.86
N LEU A 247 4.79 14.65 -16.17
CA LEU A 247 5.14 16.06 -16.33
C LEU A 247 5.65 16.41 -17.75
N GLU A 248 6.24 15.42 -18.42
CA GLU A 248 6.76 15.56 -19.78
C GLU A 248 5.65 15.57 -20.84
N LEU A 249 4.47 15.04 -20.53
CA LEU A 249 3.33 14.93 -21.45
C LEU A 249 2.59 16.27 -21.58
N LYS A 250 2.56 16.85 -22.78
CA LYS A 250 2.06 18.22 -23.04
C LYS A 250 0.63 18.27 -23.55
N SER A 251 0.12 17.18 -24.11
CA SER A 251 -1.25 17.10 -24.62
C SER A 251 -2.00 15.91 -24.05
N ASP A 252 -3.33 16.00 -24.08
CA ASP A 252 -4.20 14.94 -23.60
C ASP A 252 -4.09 13.67 -24.45
N TRP A 253 -3.86 13.82 -25.76
CA TRP A 253 -3.54 12.68 -26.62
C TRP A 253 -2.27 11.94 -26.17
N GLN A 254 -1.20 12.67 -25.81
CA GLN A 254 0.03 12.06 -25.29
C GLN A 254 -0.23 11.33 -23.96
N LYS A 255 -1.00 11.93 -23.05
CA LYS A 255 -1.38 11.30 -21.77
C LYS A 255 -2.19 10.03 -21.97
N VAL A 256 -3.18 10.05 -22.87
CA VAL A 256 -4.00 8.87 -23.20
C VAL A 256 -3.14 7.77 -23.82
N ALA A 257 -2.28 8.10 -24.78
CA ALA A 257 -1.37 7.14 -25.41
C ALA A 257 -0.41 6.53 -24.38
N TYR A 258 0.13 7.35 -23.48
CA TYR A 258 0.99 6.92 -22.39
C TYR A 258 0.28 5.96 -21.42
N LEU A 259 -0.96 6.25 -21.01
CA LEU A 259 -1.72 5.34 -20.13
C LEU A 259 -2.00 4.00 -20.80
N LYS A 260 -2.31 3.99 -22.10
CA LYS A 260 -2.49 2.75 -22.89
C LYS A 260 -1.18 1.96 -22.99
N ASP A 261 -0.06 2.62 -23.21
CA ASP A 261 1.26 1.98 -23.24
C ASP A 261 1.63 1.38 -21.87
N LYS A 262 1.45 2.12 -20.78
CA LYS A 262 1.68 1.61 -19.42
C LYS A 262 0.77 0.42 -19.08
N MET A 263 -0.49 0.45 -19.51
CA MET A 263 -1.43 -0.66 -19.40
C MET A 263 -0.91 -1.90 -20.13
N GLY A 264 -0.52 -1.75 -21.41
CA GLY A 264 0.02 -2.84 -22.23
C GLY A 264 1.31 -3.44 -21.67
N LYS A 265 2.21 -2.60 -21.16
CA LYS A 265 3.46 -3.06 -20.51
C LYS A 265 3.19 -3.90 -19.28
N ALA A 266 2.30 -3.45 -18.39
CA ALA A 266 1.95 -4.22 -17.20
C ALA A 266 1.36 -5.60 -17.59
N ILE A 267 0.50 -5.64 -18.61
CA ILE A 267 -0.09 -6.91 -19.09
C ILE A 267 0.99 -7.85 -19.63
N ALA A 268 1.98 -7.32 -20.36
CA ALA A 268 3.07 -8.11 -20.90
C ALA A 268 4.00 -8.65 -19.80
N GLU A 269 4.33 -7.85 -18.80
CA GLU A 269 5.14 -8.27 -17.65
C GLU A 269 4.48 -9.42 -16.86
N ASP A 270 3.16 -9.37 -16.68
CA ASP A 270 2.36 -10.41 -16.04
C ASP A 270 2.34 -11.74 -16.81
N MET A 271 2.48 -11.71 -18.13
CA MET A 271 2.54 -12.94 -18.95
C MET A 271 3.90 -13.66 -18.87
N VAL A 272 4.92 -13.01 -18.30
CA VAL A 272 6.30 -13.54 -18.21
C VAL A 272 6.61 -14.10 -16.81
N GLN A 273 5.79 -13.80 -15.80
CA GLN A 273 5.91 -14.30 -14.42
C GLN A 273 5.27 -15.69 -14.25
#